data_AF-A0AA87ANF1-F1
#
_entry.id   AF-A0AA87ANF1-F1
#
_cell.length_a   1.000
_cell.length_b   1.000
_cell.length_c   1.000
_cell.angle_alpha   90.00
_cell.angle_beta   90.00
_cell.angle_gamma   90.00
#
_symmetry.space_group_name_H-M   'P 1'
#
loop_
_entity.id
_entity.type
_entity.pdbx_description
1 polymer ?
#
loop_
_entity_poly.entity_id
_entity_poly.type
_entity_poly.pdbx_seq_one_letter_code
_entity_poly.pdbx_strand_id
1 'polypeptide(L)'
;METAELSPIIAEKCSDILENWRLLLADGLFDRNLPEDVCNPVSEWLFTSIQGALTANRIHKDEAFLFNIKSSIKFVSTSSPETLREIFSKSDEDEVVA
;
A
#
# COMPACT_ATOMS: atom_id res chain seq x y z
N MET A 1 8.57 29.14 18.81
CA MET A 1 8.24 27.73 18.54
C MET A 1 9.41 27.19 17.74
N GLU A 2 10.23 26.37 18.37
CA GLU A 2 11.40 25.78 17.72
C GLU A 2 10.95 24.71 16.73
N THR A 3 11.66 24.57 15.62
CA THR A 3 11.34 23.63 14.54
C THR A 3 11.18 22.19 15.05
N ALA A 4 11.84 21.83 16.16
CA ALA A 4 11.75 20.51 16.79
C ALA A 4 10.36 20.19 17.37
N GLU A 5 9.63 21.18 17.87
CA GLU A 5 8.28 21.00 18.44
C GLU A 5 7.22 20.78 17.36
N LEU A 6 7.51 21.17 16.11
CA LEU A 6 6.63 20.98 14.94
C LEU A 6 6.79 19.60 14.29
N SER A 7 7.93 18.93 14.48
CA SER A 7 8.25 17.67 13.80
C SER A 7 7.21 16.56 14.06
N PRO A 8 6.73 16.32 15.29
CA PRO A 8 5.72 15.29 15.54
C PRO A 8 4.38 15.59 14.85
N ILE A 9 3.93 16.85 14.90
CA ILE A 9 2.67 17.29 14.28
C ILE A 9 2.75 17.14 12.75
N ILE A 10 3.90 17.45 12.16
CA ILE A 10 4.11 17.28 10.72
C ILE A 10 4.12 15.79 10.36
N ALA A 11 4.80 14.95 11.15
CA ALA A 11 4.86 13.51 10.91
C ALA A 11 3.46 12.88 10.99
N GLU A 12 2.66 13.24 11.98
CA GLU A 12 1.27 12.80 12.14
C GLU A 12 0.41 13.19 10.94
N LYS A 13 0.44 14.47 10.53
CA LYS A 13 -0.28 14.93 9.33
C LYS A 13 0.14 14.21 8.06
N CYS A 14 1.43 13.93 7.89
CA CYS A 14 1.91 13.14 6.76
C CYS A 14 1.34 11.72 6.83
N SER A 15 1.38 11.08 8.00
CA SER A 15 0.81 9.75 8.23
C SER A 15 -0.68 9.70 7.85
N ASP A 16 -1.47 10.69 8.29
CA ASP A 16 -2.89 10.78 7.97
C ASP A 16 -3.15 10.88 6.46
N ILE A 17 -2.33 11.65 5.73
CA ILE A 17 -2.45 11.76 4.28
C ILE A 17 -2.17 10.41 3.62
N LEU A 18 -1.14 9.70 4.08
CA LEU A 18 -0.79 8.38 3.53
C LEU A 18 -1.89 7.36 3.80
N GLU A 19 -2.45 7.34 5.01
CA GLU A 19 -3.54 6.46 5.38
C GLU A 19 -4.81 6.74 4.54
N ASN A 20 -5.15 8.02 4.35
CA ASN A 20 -6.27 8.39 3.49
C ASN A 20 -6.07 7.93 2.04
N TRP A 21 -4.85 8.00 1.50
CA TRP A 21 -4.57 7.51 0.16
C TRP A 21 -4.65 5.98 0.06
N ARG A 22 -4.24 5.26 1.10
CA ARG A 22 -4.42 3.80 1.20
C ARG A 22 -5.91 3.43 1.21
N LEU A 23 -6.73 4.14 1.99
CA LEU A 23 -8.17 3.92 2.05
C LEU A 23 -8.85 4.19 0.69
N LEU A 24 -8.50 5.29 0.01
CA LEU A 24 -8.99 5.56 -1.35
C LEU A 24 -8.61 4.47 -2.35
N LEU A 25 -7.45 3.83 -2.18
CA LEU A 25 -7.07 2.68 -2.98
C LEU A 25 -7.95 1.47 -2.68
N ALA A 26 -8.23 1.19 -1.40
CA ALA A 26 -9.14 0.11 -1.00
C ALA A 26 -10.54 0.29 -1.60
N ASP A 27 -11.09 1.50 -1.52
CA ASP A 27 -12.38 1.86 -2.13
C ASP A 27 -12.36 1.62 -3.65
N GLY A 28 -11.29 2.06 -4.33
CA GLY A 28 -11.11 1.85 -5.76
C GLY A 28 -10.90 0.37 -6.19
N LEU A 29 -10.49 -0.51 -5.27
CA LEU A 29 -10.46 -1.96 -5.49
C LEU A 29 -11.86 -2.55 -5.33
N PHE A 30 -12.60 -2.11 -4.31
CA PHE A 30 -13.97 -2.53 -4.06
C PHE A 30 -14.90 -2.16 -5.23
N ASP A 31 -14.80 -0.93 -5.73
CA ASP A 31 -15.54 -0.44 -6.91
C ASP A 31 -15.27 -1.27 -8.18
N ARG A 32 -14.17 -2.04 -8.20
CA ARG A 32 -13.81 -2.97 -9.28
C ARG A 32 -14.21 -4.41 -9.00
N ASN A 33 -15.11 -4.64 -8.05
CA ASN A 33 -15.64 -5.94 -7.62
C ASN A 33 -14.61 -6.85 -6.92
N LEU A 34 -13.58 -6.27 -6.32
CA LEU A 34 -12.75 -7.04 -5.38
C LEU A 34 -13.53 -7.23 -4.06
N PRO A 35 -13.50 -8.41 -3.44
CA PRO A 35 -14.18 -8.61 -2.17
C PRO A 35 -13.64 -7.72 -1.06
N GLU A 36 -14.52 -7.23 -0.19
CA GLU A 36 -14.19 -6.31 0.91
C GLU A 36 -13.10 -6.87 1.83
N ASP A 37 -13.16 -8.18 2.13
CA ASP A 37 -12.18 -8.89 2.96
C ASP A 37 -10.77 -8.93 2.35
N VAL A 38 -10.65 -8.67 1.04
CA VAL A 38 -9.39 -8.63 0.30
C VAL A 38 -8.92 -7.19 0.04
N CYS A 39 -9.85 -6.23 0.00
CA CYS A 39 -9.55 -4.84 -0.37
C CYS A 39 -8.52 -4.21 0.56
N ASN A 40 -8.70 -4.35 1.88
CA ASN A 40 -7.79 -3.76 2.86
C ASN A 40 -6.37 -4.36 2.76
N PRO A 41 -6.16 -5.69 2.85
CA PRO A 41 -4.83 -6.28 2.73
C PRO A 41 -4.14 -5.97 1.40
N VAL A 42 -4.87 -6.04 0.28
CA VAL A 42 -4.30 -5.72 -1.04
C VAL A 42 -3.95 -4.24 -1.14
N SER A 43 -4.79 -3.34 -0.61
CA SER A 43 -4.52 -1.91 -0.62
C SER A 43 -3.25 -1.58 0.16
N GLU A 44 -3.04 -2.19 1.33
CA GLU A 44 -1.86 -1.96 2.17
C GLU A 44 -0.58 -2.38 1.47
N TRP A 45 -0.56 -3.59 0.92
CA TRP A 45 0.59 -4.10 0.18
C TRP A 45 0.87 -3.29 -1.09
N LEU A 46 -0.15 -3.02 -1.89
CA LEU A 46 0.00 -2.33 -3.17
C LEU A 46 0.42 -0.87 -2.95
N PHE A 47 -0.18 -0.20 -1.96
CA PHE A 47 0.17 1.16 -1.59
C PHE A 47 1.63 1.27 -1.15
N THR A 48 2.07 0.41 -0.23
CA THR A 48 3.46 0.37 0.24
C THR A 48 4.44 0.10 -0.92
N SER A 49 4.08 -0.83 -1.81
CA SER A 49 4.87 -1.14 -3.00
C SER A 49 5.00 0.06 -3.94
N ILE A 50 3.90 0.78 -4.19
CA ILE A 50 3.89 1.99 -5.02
C ILE A 50 4.73 3.08 -4.38
N GLN A 51 4.57 3.33 -3.07
CA GLN A 51 5.35 4.33 -2.36
C GLN A 51 6.84 4.07 -2.42
N GLY A 52 7.25 2.83 -2.14
CA GLY A 52 8.65 2.40 -2.19
C GLY A 52 9.24 2.60 -3.58
N ALA A 53 8.53 2.15 -4.61
CA ALA A 53 8.99 2.25 -5.99
C ALA A 53 9.04 3.71 -6.51
N LEU A 54 8.06 4.55 -6.18
CA LEU A 54 8.08 5.98 -6.54
C LEU A 54 9.24 6.71 -5.85
N THR A 55 9.46 6.42 -4.57
CA THR A 55 10.56 6.99 -3.79
C THR A 55 11.91 6.56 -4.34
N ALA A 56 12.09 5.25 -4.57
CA ALA A 56 13.31 4.70 -5.14
C ALA A 56 13.61 5.27 -6.53
N ASN A 57 12.62 5.33 -7.42
CA ASN A 57 12.79 5.97 -8.73
C ASN A 57 13.14 7.46 -8.61
N ARG A 58 12.52 8.19 -7.67
CA ARG A 58 12.82 9.61 -7.48
C ARG A 58 14.26 9.85 -7.01
N ILE A 59 14.76 9.03 -6.09
CA ILE A 59 16.09 9.13 -5.48
C ILE A 59 17.17 8.58 -6.42
N HIS A 60 16.98 7.36 -6.93
CA HIS A 60 17.99 6.61 -7.69
C HIS A 60 17.86 6.74 -9.21
N LYS A 61 16.79 7.36 -9.73
CA LYS A 61 16.48 7.48 -11.17
C LYS A 61 16.37 6.14 -11.89
N ASP A 62 15.97 5.10 -11.16
CA ASP A 62 15.83 3.75 -11.69
C ASP A 62 14.38 3.48 -12.12
N GLU A 63 14.18 3.39 -13.42
CA GLU A 63 12.88 3.12 -14.05
C GLU A 63 12.40 1.67 -13.83
N ALA A 64 13.27 0.74 -13.44
CA ALA A 64 12.87 -0.65 -13.16
C ALA A 64 11.83 -0.73 -12.04
N PHE A 65 11.88 0.18 -11.07
CA PHE A 65 10.87 0.26 -10.01
C PHE A 65 9.48 0.62 -10.54
N LEU A 66 9.38 1.43 -11.61
CA LEU A 66 8.10 1.73 -12.25
C LEU A 66 7.55 0.52 -13.00
N PHE A 67 8.41 -0.31 -13.59
CA PHE A 67 8.01 -1.57 -14.20
C PHE A 67 7.44 -2.54 -13.17
N ASN A 68 8.03 -2.61 -11.98
CA ASN A 68 7.54 -3.44 -10.88
C ASN A 68 6.13 -3.00 -10.44
N ILE A 69 5.87 -1.69 -10.33
CA ILE A 69 4.52 -1.18 -10.04
C ILE A 69 3.50 -1.69 -11.07
N LYS A 70 3.81 -1.57 -12.37
CA LYS A 70 2.90 -2.02 -13.44
C LYS A 70 2.63 -3.52 -13.33
N SER A 71 3.64 -4.31 -12.98
CA SER A 71 3.51 -5.75 -12.78
C SER A 71 2.63 -6.08 -11.57
N SER A 72 2.80 -5.38 -10.45
CA SER A 72 1.96 -5.53 -9.25
C SER A 72 0.50 -5.17 -9.53
N ILE A 73 0.24 -4.07 -10.23
CA ILE A 73 -1.12 -3.68 -10.63
C ILE A 73 -1.73 -4.74 -11.53
N LYS A 74 -0.97 -5.25 -12.51
CA LYS A 74 -1.42 -6.32 -13.41
C LYS A 74 -1.75 -7.59 -12.63
N PHE A 75 -0.91 -7.98 -11.67
CA PHE A 75 -1.15 -9.12 -10.81
C PHE A 75 -2.49 -8.97 -10.08
N VAL A 76 -2.71 -7.88 -9.34
CA VAL A 76 -3.98 -7.63 -8.64
C VAL A 76 -5.17 -7.63 -9.60
N SER A 77 -5.01 -7.07 -10.80
CA SER A 77 -6.10 -6.95 -11.78
C SER A 77 -6.44 -8.25 -12.54
N THR A 78 -5.57 -9.27 -12.47
CA THR A 78 -5.74 -10.52 -13.24
C THR A 78 -5.87 -11.75 -12.37
N SER A 79 -5.49 -11.66 -11.09
CA SER A 79 -5.68 -12.72 -10.10
C SER A 79 -7.15 -12.88 -9.74
N SER A 80 -7.57 -14.11 -9.45
CA SER A 80 -8.90 -14.34 -8.92
C SER A 80 -8.97 -13.87 -7.46
N PRO A 81 -10.17 -13.53 -6.96
CA PRO A 81 -10.33 -13.18 -5.55
C PRO A 81 -9.85 -14.27 -4.59
N GLU A 82 -10.01 -15.54 -4.95
CA GLU A 82 -9.52 -16.69 -4.17
C GLU A 82 -7.99 -16.70 -4.09
N THR A 83 -7.30 -16.46 -5.21
CA THR A 83 -5.84 -16.33 -5.23
C THR A 83 -5.36 -15.17 -4.37
N LEU A 84 -6.05 -14.02 -4.45
CA LEU A 84 -5.71 -12.86 -3.63
C LEU A 84 -5.96 -13.14 -2.14
N ARG A 85 -7.07 -13.81 -1.79
CA ARG A 85 -7.28 -14.27 -0.40
C ARG A 85 -6.16 -15.19 0.05
N GLU A 86 -5.80 -16.20 -0.71
CA GLU A 86 -4.75 -17.14 -0.29
C GLU A 86 -3.41 -16.44 0.02
N ILE A 87 -3.09 -15.41 -0.77
CA ILE A 87 -1.84 -14.66 -0.64
C ILE A 87 -1.90 -13.63 0.50
N PHE A 88 -3.03 -12.93 0.65
CA PHE A 88 -3.14 -11.77 1.55
C PHE A 88 -3.92 -12.06 2.86
N SER A 89 -4.49 -13.25 3.04
CA SER A 89 -5.25 -13.61 4.27
C SER A 89 -4.42 -14.39 5.30
N LYS A 90 -3.11 -14.57 5.09
CA LYS A 90 -2.25 -15.44 5.90
C LYS A 90 -1.48 -14.76 7.05
N SER A 91 -1.84 -13.55 7.47
CA SER A 91 -0.96 -12.75 8.35
C SER A 91 -1.34 -12.63 9.83
N ASP A 92 -2.46 -13.20 10.31
CA ASP A 92 -2.87 -12.99 11.72
C ASP A 92 -2.49 -14.11 12.71
N GLU A 93 -1.85 -15.21 12.28
CA GLU A 93 -1.42 -16.27 13.22
C GLU A 93 0.05 -16.18 13.68
N ASP A 94 0.89 -15.29 13.12
CA ASP A 94 2.35 -15.32 13.36
C ASP A 94 3.02 -13.96 13.70
N GLU A 95 2.28 -12.94 14.14
CA GLU A 95 2.90 -11.73 14.74
C GLU A 95 2.55 -11.59 16.23
N VAL A 96 3.17 -12.46 17.06
CA VAL A 96 3.48 -12.09 18.44
C VAL A 96 4.74 -11.22 18.39
N VAL A 97 4.56 -9.91 18.22
CA VAL A 97 5.65 -8.95 18.39
C VAL A 97 5.93 -8.83 19.90
N ALA A 98 7.04 -9.44 20.32
CA ALA A 98 7.60 -9.35 21.67
C ALA A 98 8.42 -8.06 21.87
#